data_AF-A0A7V4STN4-F1
#
_entry.id   AF-A0A7V4STN4-F1
#
_cell.length_a   1.000
_cell.length_b   1.000
_cell.length_c   1.000
_cell.angle_alpha   90.00
_cell.angle_beta   90.00
_cell.angle_gamma   90.00
#
_symmetry.space_group_name_H-M   'P 1'
#
loop_
_entity.id
_entity.type
_entity.pdbx_description
1 polymer ?
#
loop_
_entity_poly.entity_id
_entity_poly.type
_entity_poly.pdbx_seq_one_letter_code
_entity_poly.pdbx_strand_id
1 'polypeptide(L)'
;MFRRTAIVLVAAITLAALSGAFAFAQCGVKGVGSIHTNNTNIGTLSINVARSGQVLTGGFRYTEVNPLSLSPVNRPITVIYSTKLVSVDVTGNVGRVKAIGFWNGMLSDLYVEALDDNPSGDWYLIRAVPIDSPLPVLYEASGGVFKGDIDVYCTPTIGYTYGEGTIAVPRPEGTVPNVGKFAFKAEVTNDGNVRGVIHYVEYYPYSNSVVSRPRVTIYVPAVQRLEFPGTNEAVLIGRGTLNGRLADVVVRVIDNRPDFFYIKATCPPTSPSVWPEYSAGGPLTSGNITVVTL
;
A
#
# COMPACT_ATOMS: atom_id res chain seq x y z
N MET A 1 -26.98 23.23 -46.35
CA MET A 1 -27.50 21.84 -46.33
C MET A 1 -26.75 21.09 -45.24
N PHE A 2 -27.42 20.77 -44.13
CA PHE A 2 -26.83 20.07 -42.99
C PHE A 2 -26.63 18.58 -43.30
N ARG A 3 -25.45 18.02 -43.02
CA ARG A 3 -25.33 16.64 -42.55
C ARG A 3 -24.29 16.56 -41.43
N ARG A 4 -24.82 16.24 -40.25
CA ARG A 4 -24.11 15.86 -39.03
C ARG A 4 -23.45 14.50 -39.28
N THR A 5 -22.15 14.38 -38.99
CA THR A 5 -21.51 13.08 -38.75
C THR A 5 -20.84 13.14 -37.39
N ALA A 6 -21.26 12.21 -36.55
CA ALA A 6 -21.00 12.17 -35.13
C ALA A 6 -19.51 12.02 -34.84
N ILE A 7 -19.08 12.83 -33.87
CA ILE A 7 -17.85 12.66 -33.11
C ILE A 7 -18.00 11.33 -32.36
N VAL A 8 -17.35 10.28 -32.83
CA VAL A 8 -17.09 9.09 -32.02
C VAL A 8 -15.70 9.26 -31.45
N LEU A 9 -15.62 10.03 -30.36
CA LEU A 9 -14.48 10.04 -29.45
C LEU A 9 -14.50 8.68 -28.73
N VAL A 10 -13.97 7.64 -29.39
CA VAL A 10 -13.71 6.37 -28.71
C VAL A 10 -12.64 6.67 -27.68
N ALA A 11 -13.04 6.66 -26.41
CA ALA A 11 -12.17 6.81 -25.28
C ALA A 11 -10.97 5.87 -25.43
N ALA A 12 -9.83 6.45 -25.77
CA ALA A 12 -8.53 5.83 -25.58
C ALA A 12 -8.32 5.70 -24.07
N ILE A 13 -8.96 4.71 -23.46
CA ILE A 13 -8.53 4.13 -22.19
C ILE A 13 -7.34 3.21 -22.54
N THR A 14 -6.30 3.82 -23.11
CA THR A 14 -5.00 3.17 -23.30
C THR A 14 -4.23 3.36 -22.01
N LEU A 15 -4.47 2.43 -21.10
CA LEU A 15 -3.43 1.76 -20.31
C LEU A 15 -2.35 2.67 -19.67
N ALA A 16 -2.76 3.78 -19.07
CA ALA A 16 -1.88 4.65 -18.27
C ALA A 16 -2.31 4.74 -16.78
N ALA A 17 -3.28 3.92 -16.35
CA ALA A 17 -3.84 3.96 -15.00
C ALA A 17 -3.64 2.65 -14.21
N LEU A 18 -2.60 1.88 -14.52
CA LEU A 18 -2.14 0.75 -13.69
C LEU A 18 -0.86 1.11 -12.92
N SER A 19 -0.68 2.38 -12.57
CA SER A 19 0.04 2.76 -11.34
C SER A 19 -0.99 2.87 -10.20
N GLY A 20 -1.72 1.78 -9.96
CA GLY A 20 -2.61 1.65 -8.81
C GLY A 20 -1.75 1.36 -7.59
N ALA A 21 -1.37 2.42 -6.89
CA ALA A 21 -0.69 2.46 -5.61
C ALA A 21 -0.75 1.15 -4.80
N PHE A 22 0.41 0.51 -4.71
CA PHE A 22 0.70 -0.63 -3.83
C PHE A 22 0.09 -0.40 -2.43
N ALA A 23 -0.83 -1.25 -1.97
CA ALA A 23 -1.17 -1.29 -0.55
C ALA A 23 0.01 -1.92 0.20
N PHE A 24 0.75 -1.08 0.92
CA PHE A 24 1.91 -1.40 1.76
C PHE A 24 1.47 -1.72 3.19
N ALA A 25 2.34 -2.41 3.94
CA ALA A 25 2.24 -2.60 5.40
C ALA A 25 1.65 -1.37 6.10
N GLN A 26 0.74 -1.58 7.07
CA GLN A 26 0.17 -0.46 7.82
C GLN A 26 1.24 0.04 8.79
N CYS A 27 1.79 1.21 8.49
CA CYS A 27 2.78 1.88 9.32
C CYS A 27 2.19 3.15 9.91
N GLY A 28 2.55 3.50 11.14
CA GLY A 28 1.97 4.66 11.79
C GLY A 28 2.59 4.98 13.13
N VAL A 29 1.99 5.97 13.77
CA VAL A 29 2.32 6.40 15.14
C VAL A 29 1.00 6.50 15.90
N LYS A 30 0.94 5.91 17.08
CA LYS A 30 -0.23 6.01 17.96
C LYS A 30 0.21 6.17 19.40
N GLY A 31 -0.62 6.81 20.22
CA GLY A 31 -0.37 6.93 21.65
C GLY A 31 -0.65 8.31 22.19
N VAL A 32 -0.29 8.49 23.46
CA VAL A 32 -0.41 9.74 24.19
C VAL A 32 0.85 9.92 25.02
N GLY A 33 1.59 11.01 24.82
CA GLY A 33 2.82 11.27 25.56
C GLY A 33 2.88 12.70 26.08
N SER A 34 3.35 12.87 27.31
CA SER A 34 3.60 14.17 27.94
C SER A 34 5.10 14.45 28.10
N ILE A 35 5.51 15.67 27.76
CA ILE A 35 6.88 16.19 27.89
C ILE A 35 6.89 17.47 28.73
N HIS A 36 8.05 17.76 29.33
CA HIS A 36 8.32 19.08 29.86
C HIS A 36 8.77 20.01 28.72
N THR A 37 8.00 21.06 28.42
CA THR A 37 8.37 22.04 27.39
C THR A 37 9.19 23.21 27.91
N ASN A 38 9.01 23.52 29.19
CA ASN A 38 9.87 24.40 29.99
C ASN A 38 9.80 23.95 31.46
N ASN A 39 10.44 24.68 32.37
CA ASN A 39 10.52 24.30 33.79
C ASN A 39 9.15 24.14 34.49
N THR A 40 8.08 24.69 33.92
CA THR A 40 6.75 24.72 34.55
C THR A 40 5.63 24.15 33.67
N ASN A 41 5.82 24.05 32.36
CA ASN A 41 4.79 23.69 31.40
C ASN A 41 4.86 22.22 31.02
N ILE A 42 3.68 21.65 30.76
CA ILE A 42 3.52 20.28 30.32
C ILE A 42 2.85 20.31 28.95
N GLY A 43 3.56 19.78 27.96
CA GLY A 43 3.04 19.50 26.63
C GLY A 43 2.52 18.07 26.55
N THR A 44 1.30 17.87 26.06
CA THR A 44 0.71 16.53 25.86
C THR A 44 0.34 16.36 24.40
N LEU A 45 0.93 15.37 23.75
CA LEU A 45 0.60 14.90 22.41
C LEU A 45 -0.34 13.72 22.51
N SER A 46 -1.40 13.71 21.72
CA SER A 46 -2.23 12.56 21.40
C SER A 46 -2.19 12.36 19.90
N ILE A 47 -1.75 11.18 19.46
CA ILE A 47 -1.54 10.87 18.05
C ILE A 47 -2.16 9.51 17.75
N ASN A 48 -2.83 9.40 16.61
CA ASN A 48 -3.25 8.14 16.04
C ASN A 48 -3.29 8.33 14.53
N VAL A 49 -2.19 8.01 13.86
CA VAL A 49 -2.05 8.13 12.41
C VAL A 49 -1.57 6.82 11.82
N ALA A 50 -2.04 6.52 10.61
CA ALA A 50 -1.62 5.35 9.87
C ALA A 50 -1.48 5.67 8.39
N ARG A 51 -0.53 4.99 7.74
CA ARG A 51 -0.37 4.89 6.29
C ARG A 51 -0.57 3.44 5.88
N SER A 52 -1.47 3.21 4.93
CA SER A 52 -1.57 1.94 4.20
C SER A 52 -1.54 2.24 2.71
N GLY A 53 -0.44 1.87 2.05
CA GLY A 53 -0.22 2.31 0.68
C GLY A 53 -0.04 3.83 0.59
N GLN A 54 -0.87 4.47 -0.24
CA GLN A 54 -0.99 5.93 -0.34
C GLN A 54 -2.09 6.53 0.54
N VAL A 55 -2.87 5.70 1.24
CA VAL A 55 -3.97 6.17 2.08
C VAL A 55 -3.42 6.55 3.46
N LEU A 56 -3.70 7.79 3.89
CA LEU A 56 -3.39 8.30 5.22
C LEU A 56 -4.68 8.44 6.03
N THR A 57 -4.70 7.93 7.26
CA THR A 57 -5.87 8.00 8.15
C THR A 57 -5.47 8.49 9.54
N GLY A 58 -6.45 9.09 10.24
CA GLY A 58 -6.30 9.55 11.60
C GLY A 58 -5.84 11.01 11.72
N GLY A 59 -5.17 11.34 12.83
CA GLY A 59 -4.71 12.69 13.13
C GLY A 59 -3.98 12.78 14.46
N PHE A 60 -3.57 13.99 14.82
CA PHE A 60 -2.97 14.28 16.10
C PHE A 60 -3.44 15.62 16.67
N ARG A 61 -3.32 15.73 17.99
CA ARG A 61 -3.57 16.92 18.77
C ARG A 61 -2.50 17.06 19.84
N TYR A 62 -2.06 18.29 20.05
CA TYR A 62 -1.14 18.65 21.10
C TYR A 62 -1.70 19.82 21.91
N THR A 63 -1.51 19.76 23.22
CA THR A 63 -1.90 20.82 24.15
C THR A 63 -0.81 21.07 25.16
N GLU A 64 -0.45 22.32 25.37
CA GLU A 64 0.48 22.76 26.41
C GLU A 64 -0.28 23.51 27.50
N VAL A 65 -0.03 23.15 28.76
CA VAL A 65 -0.63 23.82 29.94
C VAL A 65 0.44 24.20 30.94
N ASN A 66 0.21 25.27 31.70
CA ASN A 66 0.99 25.58 32.89
C ASN A 66 0.21 25.13 34.14
N PRO A 67 0.53 23.97 34.74
CA PRO A 67 -0.10 23.48 35.96
C PRO A 67 0.04 24.39 37.18
N LEU A 68 1.01 25.33 37.18
CA LEU A 68 1.22 26.29 38.28
C LEU A 68 0.45 27.60 38.06
N SER A 69 -0.30 27.73 36.96
CA SER A 69 -1.15 28.90 36.72
C SER A 69 -2.21 29.01 37.82
N LEU A 70 -2.23 30.15 38.53
CA LEU A 70 -3.25 30.50 39.51
C LEU A 70 -4.63 30.78 38.90
N SER A 71 -4.78 30.64 37.57
CA SER A 71 -6.06 30.79 36.91
C SER A 71 -6.93 29.54 37.18
N PRO A 72 -8.19 29.69 37.64
CA PRO A 72 -9.08 28.57 37.98
C PRO A 72 -9.48 27.70 36.76
N VAL A 73 -9.01 28.08 35.58
CA VAL A 73 -9.14 27.33 34.34
C VAL A 73 -7.72 27.07 33.87
N ASN A 74 -7.26 25.81 33.89
CA ASN A 74 -6.03 25.36 33.24
C ASN A 74 -6.14 25.59 31.71
N ARG A 75 -6.13 26.85 31.29
CA ARG A 75 -6.28 27.24 29.89
C ARG A 75 -5.03 26.77 29.15
N PRO A 76 -5.20 26.10 28.00
CA PRO A 76 -4.07 25.74 27.16
C PRO A 76 -3.32 27.02 26.74
N ILE A 77 -2.00 27.01 26.92
CA ILE A 77 -1.08 28.03 26.42
C ILE A 77 -0.88 27.83 24.92
N THR A 78 -0.78 26.56 24.52
CA THR A 78 -0.64 26.15 23.13
C THR A 78 -1.63 25.04 22.82
N VAL A 79 -2.33 25.14 21.69
CA VAL A 79 -3.15 24.08 21.11
C VAL A 79 -2.75 23.91 19.66
N ILE A 80 -2.38 22.69 19.28
CA ILE A 80 -2.11 22.30 17.91
C ILE A 80 -2.99 21.11 17.56
N TYR A 81 -3.60 21.09 16.39
CA TYR A 81 -4.31 19.91 15.91
C TYR A 81 -4.27 19.80 14.39
N SER A 82 -4.14 18.57 13.89
CA SER A 82 -4.16 18.27 12.46
C SER A 82 -5.58 18.25 11.91
N THR A 83 -5.74 18.68 10.67
CA THR A 83 -7.00 18.53 9.90
C THR A 83 -6.83 17.70 8.65
N LYS A 84 -5.61 17.65 8.09
CA LYS A 84 -5.27 16.86 6.91
C LYS A 84 -3.84 16.34 7.03
N LEU A 85 -3.67 15.01 6.93
CA LEU A 85 -2.34 14.41 6.84
C LEU A 85 -1.75 14.63 5.45
N VAL A 86 -0.45 14.91 5.40
CA VAL A 86 0.33 15.11 4.17
C VAL A 86 1.25 13.92 3.92
N SER A 87 1.97 13.46 4.94
CA SER A 87 2.76 12.23 4.87
C SER A 87 2.91 11.58 6.24
N VAL A 88 3.12 10.26 6.23
CA VAL A 88 3.51 9.46 7.39
C VAL A 88 4.63 8.55 6.92
N ASP A 89 5.79 8.68 7.53
CA ASP A 89 7.01 7.95 7.18
C ASP A 89 7.58 7.29 8.42
N VAL A 90 7.71 5.97 8.40
CA VAL A 90 8.27 5.19 9.51
C VAL A 90 9.59 4.57 9.06
N THR A 91 10.62 4.69 9.90
CA THR A 91 11.95 4.13 9.66
C THR A 91 12.51 3.59 10.98
N GLY A 92 12.57 2.27 11.11
CA GLY A 92 12.87 1.63 12.38
C GLY A 92 11.80 1.98 13.43
N ASN A 93 12.24 2.44 14.59
CA ASN A 93 11.41 2.93 15.70
C ASN A 93 11.12 4.45 15.61
N VAL A 94 11.39 5.08 14.46
CA VAL A 94 11.12 6.52 14.26
C VAL A 94 9.92 6.71 13.34
N GLY A 95 8.92 7.45 13.80
CA GLY A 95 7.76 7.86 13.01
C GLY A 95 7.76 9.37 12.75
N ARG A 96 7.63 9.78 11.48
CA ARG A 96 7.56 11.18 11.05
C ARG A 96 6.24 11.46 10.37
N VAL A 97 5.57 12.52 10.79
CA VAL A 97 4.21 12.86 10.36
C VAL A 97 4.19 14.31 9.94
N LYS A 98 3.77 14.57 8.71
CA LYS A 98 3.49 15.92 8.18
C LYS A 98 2.00 16.08 8.02
N ALA A 99 1.47 17.23 8.44
CA ALA A 99 0.05 17.54 8.33
C ALA A 99 -0.19 19.03 8.13
N ILE A 100 -1.39 19.38 7.68
CA ILE A 100 -1.92 20.75 7.71
C ILE A 100 -2.95 20.80 8.84
N GLY A 101 -2.92 21.87 9.63
CA GLY A 101 -3.87 22.06 10.72
C GLY A 101 -3.76 23.44 11.32
N PHE A 102 -4.06 23.54 12.61
CA PHE A 102 -4.10 24.83 13.29
C PHE A 102 -3.19 24.84 14.51
N TRP A 103 -2.49 25.95 14.70
CA TRP A 103 -1.79 26.29 15.92
C TRP A 103 -2.42 27.55 16.51
N ASN A 104 -3.01 27.46 17.70
CA ASN A 104 -3.72 28.56 18.38
C ASN A 104 -4.72 29.30 17.46
N GLY A 105 -5.38 28.57 16.56
CA GLY A 105 -6.35 29.10 15.59
C GLY A 105 -5.75 29.61 14.28
N MET A 106 -4.43 29.60 14.11
CA MET A 106 -3.75 29.99 12.88
C MET A 106 -3.44 28.76 12.00
N LEU A 107 -3.83 28.82 10.72
CA LEU A 107 -3.54 27.75 9.76
C LEU A 107 -2.03 27.56 9.60
N SER A 108 -1.56 26.33 9.79
CA SER A 108 -0.13 26.01 9.90
C SER A 108 0.20 24.66 9.26
N ASP A 109 1.42 24.57 8.72
CA ASP A 109 2.12 23.32 8.45
C ASP A 109 2.60 22.74 9.77
N LEU A 110 2.26 21.47 10.01
CA LEU A 110 2.53 20.76 11.24
C LEU A 110 3.46 19.58 10.98
N TYR A 111 4.38 19.36 11.90
CA TYR A 111 5.30 18.23 11.88
C TYR A 111 5.39 17.58 13.25
N VAL A 112 5.33 16.25 13.28
CA VAL A 112 5.59 15.45 14.48
C VAL A 112 6.65 14.41 14.14
N GLU A 113 7.64 14.28 15.01
CA GLU A 113 8.59 13.17 15.01
C GLU A 113 8.48 12.45 16.34
N ALA A 114 8.26 11.15 16.30
CA ALA A 114 8.14 10.27 17.45
C ALA A 114 9.24 9.20 17.37
N LEU A 115 9.81 8.89 18.51
CA LEU A 115 10.80 7.83 18.71
C LEU A 115 10.28 6.93 19.83
N ASP A 116 10.09 5.66 19.48
CA ASP A 116 9.60 4.60 20.35
C ASP A 116 10.78 3.78 20.90
N ASP A 117 10.70 3.30 22.16
CA ASP A 117 11.63 2.34 22.75
C ASP A 117 13.13 2.75 22.69
N ASN A 118 13.44 4.04 22.88
CA ASN A 118 14.83 4.47 23.05
C ASN A 118 15.34 4.03 24.45
N PRO A 119 16.65 3.82 24.69
CA PRO A 119 17.17 3.48 26.03
C PRO A 119 16.84 4.49 27.13
N SER A 120 16.33 5.68 26.77
CA SER A 120 15.87 6.73 27.68
C SER A 120 14.34 6.87 27.73
N GLY A 121 13.58 5.89 27.22
CA GLY A 121 12.14 5.94 27.01
C GLY A 121 11.74 6.68 25.72
N ASP A 122 10.44 6.79 25.48
CA ASP A 122 9.92 7.44 24.28
C ASP A 122 10.27 8.91 24.22
N TRP A 123 10.27 9.46 23.01
CA TRP A 123 10.54 10.87 22.78
C TRP A 123 9.67 11.39 21.63
N TYR A 124 9.28 12.66 21.70
CA TYR A 124 8.72 13.31 20.52
C TYR A 124 9.16 14.76 20.38
N LEU A 125 9.05 15.24 19.14
CA LEU A 125 9.14 16.62 18.71
C LEU A 125 7.85 17.00 17.98
N ILE A 126 7.34 18.17 18.26
CA ILE A 126 6.25 18.80 17.52
C ILE A 126 6.67 20.18 17.05
N ARG A 127 6.35 20.49 15.79
CA ARG A 127 6.56 21.80 15.16
C ARG A 127 5.28 22.29 14.51
N ALA A 128 5.03 23.60 14.58
CA ALA A 128 4.00 24.26 13.81
C ALA A 128 4.53 25.56 13.20
N VAL A 129 4.35 25.69 11.88
CA VAL A 129 4.75 26.86 11.09
C VAL A 129 3.53 27.43 10.39
N PRO A 130 3.11 28.66 10.69
CA PRO A 130 2.01 29.31 9.99
C PRO A 130 2.28 29.43 8.48
N ILE A 131 1.27 29.12 7.66
CA ILE A 131 1.42 29.09 6.19
C ILE A 131 1.46 30.51 5.59
N ASP A 132 0.62 31.42 6.10
CA ASP A 132 0.46 32.78 5.56
C ASP A 132 0.91 33.88 6.54
N SER A 133 1.82 33.56 7.47
CA SER A 133 2.33 34.56 8.40
C SER A 133 3.46 35.38 7.76
N PRO A 134 3.38 36.72 7.77
CA PRO A 134 4.48 37.59 7.34
C PRO A 134 5.68 37.55 8.31
N LEU A 135 5.52 36.93 9.49
CA LEU A 135 6.57 36.73 10.48
C LEU A 135 6.97 35.24 10.51
N PRO A 136 8.27 34.91 10.63
CA PRO A 136 8.75 33.54 10.79
C PRO A 136 8.48 33.05 12.23
N VAL A 137 7.21 32.95 12.60
CA VAL A 137 6.82 32.44 13.90
C VAL A 137 6.81 30.91 13.82
N LEU A 138 7.70 30.26 14.57
CA LEU A 138 7.76 28.81 14.70
C LEU A 138 7.39 28.43 16.13
N TYR A 139 6.44 27.50 16.28
CA TYR A 139 6.34 26.74 17.52
C TYR A 139 7.17 25.46 17.39
N GLU A 140 7.96 25.17 18.41
CA GLU A 140 8.71 23.93 18.53
C GLU A 140 8.75 23.48 19.99
N ALA A 141 8.44 22.21 20.22
CA ALA A 141 8.58 21.57 21.52
C ALA A 141 9.07 20.13 21.34
N SER A 142 10.03 19.71 22.15
CA SER A 142 10.53 18.34 22.14
C SER A 142 11.01 17.90 23.50
N GLY A 143 10.89 16.60 23.78
CA GLY A 143 11.39 16.04 25.03
C GLY A 143 11.13 14.55 25.16
N GLY A 144 11.78 13.94 26.15
CA GLY A 144 11.48 12.57 26.56
C GLY A 144 10.12 12.51 27.23
N VAL A 145 9.32 11.51 26.87
CA VAL A 145 8.00 11.26 27.43
C VAL A 145 8.17 10.81 28.87
N PHE A 146 7.74 11.64 29.82
CA PHE A 146 7.77 11.29 31.25
C PHE A 146 6.47 10.63 31.72
N LYS A 147 5.40 10.73 30.92
CA LYS A 147 4.09 10.14 31.20
C LYS A 147 3.37 9.80 29.91
N GLY A 148 2.80 8.59 29.86
CA GLY A 148 2.15 8.07 28.66
C GLY A 148 3.10 7.18 27.87
N ASP A 149 2.73 6.90 26.62
CA ASP A 149 3.36 5.90 25.75
C ASP A 149 3.11 6.28 24.29
N ILE A 150 4.11 6.15 23.43
CA ILE A 150 4.03 6.42 22.00
C ILE A 150 4.60 5.24 21.21
N ASP A 151 3.70 4.47 20.60
CA ASP A 151 4.06 3.36 19.73
C ASP A 151 4.34 3.86 18.31
N VAL A 152 5.52 3.53 17.79
CA VAL A 152 5.85 3.61 16.37
C VAL A 152 5.78 2.21 15.78
N TYR A 153 4.79 1.97 14.93
CA TYR A 153 4.54 0.65 14.39
C TYR A 153 4.68 0.63 12.88
N CYS A 154 5.19 -0.48 12.38
CA CYS A 154 4.95 -0.97 11.04
C CYS A 154 4.50 -2.40 11.19
N THR A 155 3.24 -2.69 10.83
CA THR A 155 2.75 -4.08 10.92
C THR A 155 3.60 -4.95 10.00
N PRO A 156 4.29 -5.98 10.53
CA PRO A 156 4.95 -6.97 9.69
C PRO A 156 3.88 -7.71 8.87
N THR A 157 4.18 -8.09 7.64
CA THR A 157 3.34 -9.01 6.84
C THR A 157 3.78 -10.44 7.10
N ILE A 158 2.90 -11.34 7.56
CA ILE A 158 3.21 -12.77 7.86
C ILE A 158 3.91 -13.45 6.66
N GLY A 159 3.50 -13.08 5.46
CA GLY A 159 4.23 -13.42 4.24
C GLY A 159 3.65 -12.65 3.06
N TYR A 160 4.48 -12.39 2.07
CA TYR A 160 4.04 -11.75 0.84
C TYR A 160 4.75 -12.34 -0.37
N THR A 161 4.10 -12.18 -1.51
CA THR A 161 4.68 -12.50 -2.80
C THR A 161 4.22 -11.48 -3.84
N TYR A 162 5.11 -11.12 -4.74
CA TYR A 162 4.78 -10.32 -5.90
C TYR A 162 5.64 -10.75 -7.08
N GLY A 163 5.16 -10.49 -8.28
CA GLY A 163 5.93 -10.76 -9.48
C GLY A 163 5.31 -10.14 -10.70
N GLU A 164 6.18 -9.65 -11.57
CA GLU A 164 5.83 -9.21 -12.91
C GLU A 164 6.87 -9.78 -13.86
N GLY A 165 6.41 -10.36 -14.96
CA GLY A 165 7.33 -10.97 -15.90
C GLY A 165 6.66 -11.63 -17.08
N THR A 166 7.48 -12.36 -17.81
CA THR A 166 7.05 -13.12 -18.98
C THR A 166 7.55 -14.56 -18.92
N ILE A 167 6.76 -15.47 -19.48
CA ILE A 167 7.14 -16.87 -19.73
C ILE A 167 6.93 -17.20 -21.22
N ALA A 168 7.73 -18.14 -21.72
CA ALA A 168 7.48 -18.80 -22.99
C ALA A 168 6.42 -19.89 -22.80
N VAL A 169 5.31 -19.80 -23.54
CA VAL A 169 4.22 -20.78 -23.51
C VAL A 169 4.33 -21.68 -24.74
N PRO A 170 4.71 -22.97 -24.60
CA PRO A 170 4.84 -23.88 -25.73
C PRO A 170 3.53 -24.03 -26.49
N ARG A 171 3.63 -24.23 -27.80
CA ARG A 171 2.49 -24.51 -28.66
C ARG A 171 2.60 -25.90 -29.27
N PRO A 172 1.51 -26.69 -29.27
CA PRO A 172 1.51 -27.98 -29.94
C PRO A 172 1.77 -27.88 -31.46
N GLU A 173 1.33 -26.78 -32.08
CA GLU A 173 1.24 -26.66 -33.55
C GLU A 173 2.22 -25.65 -34.17
N GLY A 174 3.18 -25.11 -33.40
CA GLY A 174 4.05 -24.02 -33.89
C GLY A 174 5.48 -24.07 -33.36
N THR A 175 6.43 -23.63 -34.19
CA THR A 175 7.86 -23.57 -33.84
C THR A 175 8.22 -22.43 -32.89
N VAL A 176 7.34 -21.44 -32.73
CA VAL A 176 7.54 -20.29 -31.85
C VAL A 176 6.62 -20.40 -30.64
N PRO A 177 7.10 -20.23 -29.40
CA PRO A 177 6.22 -20.14 -28.23
C PRO A 177 5.33 -18.88 -28.25
N ASN A 178 4.20 -18.94 -27.57
CA ASN A 178 3.46 -17.74 -27.18
C ASN A 178 4.16 -17.04 -26.02
N VAL A 179 3.81 -15.78 -25.77
CA VAL A 179 4.34 -15.01 -24.64
C VAL A 179 3.24 -14.87 -23.61
N GLY A 180 3.41 -15.50 -22.45
CA GLY A 180 2.56 -15.30 -21.28
C GLY A 180 3.12 -14.18 -20.44
N LYS A 181 2.44 -13.03 -20.35
CA LYS A 181 2.80 -11.96 -19.41
C LYS A 181 1.95 -12.09 -18.16
N PHE A 182 2.57 -11.93 -17.01
CA PHE A 182 1.88 -11.98 -15.72
C PHE A 182 2.26 -10.79 -14.86
N ALA A 183 1.32 -10.40 -14.00
CA ALA A 183 1.53 -9.50 -12.88
C ALA A 183 0.66 -9.98 -11.73
N PHE A 184 1.24 -10.19 -10.56
CA PHE A 184 0.49 -10.57 -9.37
C PHE A 184 1.10 -9.97 -8.12
N LYS A 185 0.27 -9.88 -7.08
CA LYS A 185 0.69 -9.55 -5.72
C LYS A 185 -0.28 -10.21 -4.76
N ALA A 186 0.23 -10.80 -3.68
CA ALA A 186 -0.59 -11.19 -2.55
C ALA A 186 0.20 -11.10 -1.23
N GLU A 187 -0.52 -10.87 -0.14
CA GLU A 187 0.02 -10.81 1.21
C GLU A 187 -0.95 -11.45 2.23
N VAL A 188 -0.38 -12.02 3.28
CA VAL A 188 -1.11 -12.41 4.50
C VAL A 188 -0.88 -11.32 5.54
N THR A 189 -1.96 -10.66 5.94
CA THR A 189 -1.95 -9.67 7.03
C THR A 189 -1.88 -10.36 8.40
N ASN A 190 -1.50 -9.63 9.45
CA ASN A 190 -1.40 -10.19 10.82
C ASN A 190 -2.74 -10.73 11.36
N ASP A 191 -3.87 -10.23 10.86
CA ASP A 191 -5.20 -10.73 11.22
C ASP A 191 -5.56 -12.03 10.49
N GLY A 192 -4.61 -12.63 9.75
CA GLY A 192 -4.81 -13.81 8.92
C GLY A 192 -5.57 -13.55 7.61
N ASN A 193 -5.97 -12.30 7.35
CA ASN A 193 -6.67 -11.95 6.11
C ASN A 193 -5.69 -11.93 4.93
N VAL A 194 -6.12 -12.52 3.81
CA VAL A 194 -5.39 -12.53 2.54
C VAL A 194 -5.87 -11.39 1.67
N ARG A 195 -4.93 -10.67 1.06
CA ARG A 195 -5.20 -9.63 0.06
C ARG A 195 -4.33 -9.88 -1.15
N GLY A 196 -4.85 -9.70 -2.36
CA GLY A 196 -4.04 -9.85 -3.56
C GLY A 196 -4.83 -9.80 -4.85
N VAL A 197 -4.11 -9.70 -5.96
CA VAL A 197 -4.63 -9.69 -7.33
C VAL A 197 -3.73 -10.50 -8.24
N ILE A 198 -4.31 -11.08 -9.29
CA ILE A 198 -3.57 -11.81 -10.32
C ILE A 198 -4.06 -11.33 -11.69
N HIS A 199 -3.12 -11.01 -12.57
CA HIS A 199 -3.38 -10.71 -13.96
C HIS A 199 -2.44 -11.52 -14.84
N TYR A 200 -2.98 -12.16 -15.86
CA TYR A 200 -2.21 -12.94 -16.82
C TYR A 200 -2.81 -12.76 -18.22
N VAL A 201 -1.94 -12.60 -19.20
CA VAL A 201 -2.31 -12.47 -20.61
C VAL A 201 -1.35 -13.26 -21.49
N GLU A 202 -1.90 -14.06 -22.40
CA GLU A 202 -1.12 -14.78 -23.41
C GLU A 202 -1.27 -14.10 -24.78
N TYR A 203 -0.14 -13.72 -25.39
CA TYR A 203 -0.10 -13.14 -26.72
C TYR A 203 0.58 -14.07 -27.72
N TYR A 204 0.12 -14.00 -28.96
CA TYR A 204 0.87 -14.53 -30.09
C TYR A 204 1.77 -13.43 -30.67
N PRO A 205 3.12 -13.54 -30.58
CA PRO A 205 4.03 -12.48 -31.00
C PRO A 205 4.04 -12.18 -32.51
N TYR A 206 3.52 -13.08 -33.36
CA TYR A 206 3.50 -12.92 -34.82
C TYR A 206 2.09 -12.71 -35.37
N SER A 207 1.18 -12.17 -34.55
CA SER A 207 -0.12 -11.71 -35.05
C SER A 207 0.10 -10.58 -36.07
N ASN A 208 -0.22 -10.82 -37.35
CA ASN A 208 -0.20 -9.81 -38.42
C ASN A 208 -1.33 -8.75 -38.28
N SER A 209 -2.09 -8.79 -37.18
CA SER A 209 -3.13 -7.81 -36.87
C SER A 209 -2.52 -6.54 -36.27
N VAL A 210 -2.97 -5.38 -36.76
CA VAL A 210 -2.63 -4.05 -36.21
C VAL A 210 -3.00 -3.93 -34.72
N VAL A 211 -3.94 -4.76 -34.25
CA VAL A 211 -4.31 -4.89 -32.84
C VAL A 211 -3.86 -6.26 -32.32
N SER A 212 -2.91 -6.28 -31.38
CA SER A 212 -2.53 -7.50 -30.67
C SER A 212 -3.61 -7.85 -29.65
N ARG A 213 -4.47 -8.82 -29.99
CA ARG A 213 -5.51 -9.33 -29.08
C ARG A 213 -4.94 -10.49 -28.25
N PRO A 214 -5.08 -10.46 -26.92
CA PRO A 214 -4.67 -11.59 -26.09
C PRO A 214 -5.51 -12.82 -26.44
N ARG A 215 -4.86 -13.97 -26.57
CA ARG A 215 -5.50 -15.29 -26.78
C ARG A 215 -6.13 -15.79 -25.49
N VAL A 216 -5.45 -15.55 -24.38
CA VAL A 216 -5.89 -15.88 -23.03
C VAL A 216 -5.75 -14.64 -22.17
N THR A 217 -6.77 -14.33 -21.39
CA THR A 217 -6.78 -13.29 -20.37
C THR A 217 -7.33 -13.90 -19.10
N ILE A 218 -6.54 -13.88 -18.03
CA ILE A 218 -6.97 -14.31 -16.71
C ILE A 218 -6.86 -13.12 -15.76
N TYR A 219 -7.93 -12.88 -15.02
CA TYR A 219 -7.97 -11.81 -14.02
C TYR A 219 -8.63 -12.30 -12.74
N VAL A 220 -7.90 -12.21 -11.63
CA VAL A 220 -8.39 -12.51 -10.28
C VAL A 220 -8.41 -11.19 -9.50
N PRO A 221 -9.59 -10.61 -9.23
CA PRO A 221 -9.70 -9.33 -8.53
C PRO A 221 -9.41 -9.42 -7.04
N ALA A 222 -9.49 -10.63 -6.45
CA ALA A 222 -9.20 -10.86 -5.05
C ALA A 222 -8.65 -12.27 -4.85
N VAL A 223 -7.40 -12.37 -4.38
CA VAL A 223 -6.82 -13.64 -3.92
C VAL A 223 -7.48 -14.03 -2.61
N GLN A 224 -8.00 -15.25 -2.55
CA GLN A 224 -8.76 -15.78 -1.42
C GLN A 224 -7.88 -16.57 -0.45
N ARG A 225 -6.79 -17.16 -0.96
CA ARG A 225 -5.84 -17.93 -0.16
C ARG A 225 -4.42 -17.72 -0.68
N LEU A 226 -3.48 -17.57 0.24
CA LEU A 226 -2.05 -17.48 -0.04
C LEU A 226 -1.34 -18.48 0.88
N GLU A 227 -0.58 -19.38 0.29
CA GLU A 227 0.17 -20.42 1.00
C GLU A 227 1.66 -20.32 0.64
N PHE A 228 2.53 -20.67 1.58
CA PHE A 228 3.96 -20.73 1.40
C PHE A 228 4.47 -22.14 1.68
N PRO A 229 4.38 -23.07 0.73
CA PRO A 229 4.82 -24.45 0.91
C PRO A 229 6.34 -24.59 1.08
N GLY A 230 7.11 -23.55 0.75
CA GLY A 230 8.54 -23.44 0.99
C GLY A 230 8.95 -21.98 1.21
N THR A 231 10.19 -21.74 1.66
CA THR A 231 10.70 -20.39 1.95
C THR A 231 10.84 -19.50 0.72
N ASN A 232 10.87 -20.12 -0.46
CA ASN A 232 10.99 -19.45 -1.76
C ASN A 232 9.84 -19.79 -2.71
N GLU A 233 8.76 -20.37 -2.20
CA GLU A 233 7.61 -20.80 -3.00
C GLU A 233 6.32 -20.20 -2.44
N ALA A 234 5.45 -19.69 -3.33
CA ALA A 234 4.13 -19.21 -2.97
C ALA A 234 3.04 -19.77 -3.90
N VAL A 235 1.88 -20.06 -3.31
CA VAL A 235 0.68 -20.52 -4.03
C VAL A 235 -0.46 -19.56 -3.74
N LEU A 236 -0.97 -18.91 -4.80
CA LEU A 236 -2.08 -17.96 -4.76
C LEU A 236 -3.32 -18.63 -5.33
N ILE A 237 -4.43 -18.58 -4.61
CA ILE A 237 -5.71 -19.17 -5.04
C ILE A 237 -6.80 -18.11 -4.97
N GLY A 238 -7.59 -17.99 -6.03
CA GLY A 238 -8.73 -17.09 -6.02
C GLY A 238 -9.71 -17.34 -7.15
N ARG A 239 -10.88 -16.72 -7.01
CA ARG A 239 -11.92 -16.71 -8.04
C ARG A 239 -11.75 -15.50 -8.93
N GLY A 240 -11.75 -15.75 -10.24
CA GLY A 240 -11.53 -14.72 -11.23
C GLY A 240 -12.25 -15.02 -12.52
N THR A 241 -11.64 -14.60 -13.62
CA THR A 241 -12.14 -14.84 -14.96
C THR A 241 -11.06 -15.44 -15.87
N LEU A 242 -11.48 -16.31 -16.78
CA LEU A 242 -10.72 -16.80 -17.94
C LEU A 242 -11.46 -16.34 -19.20
N ASN A 243 -10.85 -15.45 -19.98
CA ASN A 243 -11.46 -14.81 -21.15
C ASN A 243 -12.86 -14.24 -20.86
N GLY A 244 -13.01 -13.59 -19.70
CA GLY A 244 -14.27 -12.98 -19.24
C GLY A 244 -15.27 -13.95 -18.60
N ARG A 245 -14.97 -15.25 -18.49
CA ARG A 245 -15.84 -16.25 -17.85
C ARG A 245 -15.35 -16.59 -16.46
N LEU A 246 -16.26 -16.83 -15.51
CA LEU A 246 -15.89 -17.22 -14.16
C LEU A 246 -14.99 -18.46 -14.15
N ALA A 247 -13.90 -18.41 -13.38
CA ALA A 247 -12.95 -19.50 -13.24
C ALA A 247 -12.31 -19.49 -11.84
N ASP A 248 -12.04 -20.68 -11.31
CA ASP A 248 -11.14 -20.85 -10.17
C ASP A 248 -9.70 -20.85 -10.69
N VAL A 249 -8.85 -20.03 -10.09
CA VAL A 249 -7.48 -19.78 -10.56
C VAL A 249 -6.49 -20.12 -9.45
N VAL A 250 -5.46 -20.87 -9.82
CA VAL A 250 -4.32 -21.21 -8.97
C VAL A 250 -3.05 -20.73 -9.67
N VAL A 251 -2.25 -19.93 -8.96
CA VAL A 251 -0.92 -19.53 -9.39
C VAL A 251 0.09 -20.11 -8.42
N ARG A 252 1.16 -20.69 -8.95
CA ARG A 252 2.31 -21.17 -8.19
C ARG A 252 3.55 -20.45 -8.69
N VAL A 253 4.33 -19.90 -7.77
CA VAL A 253 5.57 -19.18 -8.08
C VAL A 253 6.72 -19.64 -7.22
N ILE A 254 7.91 -19.65 -7.81
CA ILE A 254 9.15 -20.03 -7.14
C ILE A 254 10.19 -18.95 -7.41
N ASP A 255 10.68 -18.33 -6.35
CA ASP A 255 11.82 -17.40 -6.33
C ASP A 255 13.11 -18.24 -6.28
N ASN A 256 13.70 -18.50 -7.44
CA ASN A 256 14.88 -19.34 -7.58
C ASN A 256 15.50 -19.02 -8.91
N ARG A 257 16.80 -18.72 -9.05
CA ARG A 257 17.30 -18.23 -10.34
C ARG A 257 17.55 -19.38 -11.35
N PRO A 258 16.84 -19.45 -12.49
CA PRO A 258 15.82 -18.51 -13.01
C PRO A 258 14.41 -18.77 -12.46
N ASP A 259 13.71 -17.68 -12.07
CA ASP A 259 12.44 -17.79 -11.34
C ASP A 259 11.41 -18.59 -12.14
N PHE A 260 10.46 -19.23 -11.46
CA PHE A 260 9.46 -20.08 -12.09
C PHE A 260 8.05 -19.56 -11.84
N PHE A 261 7.24 -19.51 -12.90
CA PHE A 261 5.83 -19.14 -12.83
C PHE A 261 4.95 -20.25 -13.41
N TYR A 262 3.83 -20.53 -12.75
CA TYR A 262 2.79 -21.44 -13.23
C TYR A 262 1.41 -20.88 -12.90
N ILE A 263 0.49 -20.97 -13.85
CA ILE A 263 -0.92 -20.60 -13.69
C ILE A 263 -1.81 -21.72 -14.23
N LYS A 264 -2.89 -22.00 -13.50
CA LYS A 264 -3.98 -22.88 -13.90
C LYS A 264 -5.31 -22.18 -13.64
N ALA A 265 -6.20 -22.21 -14.61
CA ALA A 265 -7.55 -21.69 -14.51
C ALA A 265 -8.56 -22.75 -14.94
N THR A 266 -9.55 -23.02 -14.10
CA THR A 266 -10.59 -24.03 -14.36
C THR A 266 -11.96 -23.36 -14.33
N CYS A 267 -12.71 -23.49 -15.43
CA CYS A 267 -14.09 -23.03 -15.47
C CYS A 267 -15.01 -24.03 -14.75
N PRO A 268 -16.11 -23.58 -14.12
CA PRO A 268 -17.11 -24.48 -13.56
C PRO A 268 -17.67 -25.44 -14.62
N PRO A 269 -18.03 -26.69 -14.26
CA PRO A 269 -18.56 -27.69 -15.20
C PRO A 269 -19.85 -27.24 -15.91
N THR A 270 -20.60 -26.32 -15.29
CA THR A 270 -21.83 -25.73 -15.83
C THR A 270 -21.58 -24.66 -16.90
N SER A 271 -20.32 -24.29 -17.15
CA SER A 271 -19.94 -23.31 -18.16
C SER A 271 -19.80 -23.98 -19.53
N PRO A 272 -20.47 -23.50 -20.59
CA PRO A 272 -20.35 -24.04 -21.95
C PRO A 272 -19.03 -23.59 -22.61
N SER A 273 -17.89 -23.79 -21.94
CA SER A 273 -16.58 -23.34 -22.41
C SER A 273 -15.96 -24.35 -23.36
N VAL A 274 -15.46 -23.87 -24.49
CA VAL A 274 -14.58 -24.64 -25.39
C VAL A 274 -13.24 -24.94 -24.70
N TRP A 275 -12.89 -24.17 -23.67
CA TRP A 275 -11.67 -24.28 -22.87
C TRP A 275 -12.09 -24.48 -21.40
N PRO A 276 -12.44 -25.71 -20.99
CA PRO A 276 -12.87 -25.98 -19.61
C PRO A 276 -11.74 -25.77 -18.60
N GLU A 277 -10.50 -25.92 -19.06
CA GLU A 277 -9.28 -25.72 -18.29
C GLU A 277 -8.22 -25.05 -19.16
N TYR A 278 -7.38 -24.25 -18.51
CA TYR A 278 -6.17 -23.67 -19.09
C TYR A 278 -5.02 -23.82 -18.10
N SER A 279 -3.83 -24.13 -18.59
CA SER A 279 -2.62 -24.04 -17.79
C SER A 279 -1.43 -23.59 -18.63
N ALA A 280 -0.52 -22.85 -18.00
CA ALA A 280 0.75 -22.44 -18.57
C ALA A 280 1.78 -22.28 -17.46
N GLY A 281 3.04 -22.59 -17.73
CA GLY A 281 4.12 -22.34 -16.81
C GLY A 281 5.49 -22.62 -17.40
N GLY A 282 6.52 -22.12 -16.73
CA GLY A 282 7.90 -22.22 -17.15
C GLY A 282 8.81 -21.26 -16.39
N PRO A 283 10.13 -21.33 -16.64
CA PRO A 283 11.06 -20.33 -16.16
C PRO A 283 10.76 -18.97 -16.79
N LEU A 284 11.04 -17.89 -16.06
CA LEU A 284 10.88 -16.54 -16.53
C LEU A 284 11.81 -16.27 -17.72
N THR A 285 11.26 -15.72 -18.80
CA THR A 285 12.02 -15.15 -19.91
C THR A 285 12.42 -13.70 -19.64
N SER A 286 11.68 -12.99 -18.79
CA SER A 286 12.01 -11.65 -18.28
C SER A 286 11.21 -11.33 -17.02
N GLY A 287 11.66 -10.34 -16.25
CA GLY A 287 10.97 -9.88 -15.03
C GLY A 287 11.57 -10.47 -13.76
N ASN A 288 10.80 -10.44 -12.67
CA ASN A 288 11.22 -10.95 -11.37
C ASN A 288 10.03 -11.45 -10.56
N ILE A 289 10.28 -12.45 -9.73
CA ILE A 289 9.38 -12.91 -8.67
C ILE A 289 10.09 -12.68 -7.34
N THR A 290 9.30 -12.39 -6.31
CA THR A 290 9.81 -12.31 -4.95
C THR A 290 8.84 -13.03 -4.03
N VAL A 291 9.40 -13.91 -3.21
CA VAL A 291 8.67 -14.63 -2.16
C VAL A 291 9.35 -14.34 -0.84
N VAL A 292 8.58 -13.85 0.13
CA VAL A 292 9.08 -13.59 1.48
C VAL A 292 8.12 -14.21 2.49
N THR A 293 8.65 -15.12 3.29
CA THR A 293 7.98 -15.76 4.43
C THR A 293 8.62 -15.24 5.71
N LEU A 294 7.81 -14.82 6.70
CA LEU A 294 8.29 -14.62 8.07
C LEU A 294 8.38 -15.94 8.83
#